data_AF-A0A9X8YRG2-F1
#
_entry.id   AF-A0A9X8YRG2-F1
#
_cell.length_a   1.000
_cell.length_b   1.000
_cell.length_c   1.000
_cell.angle_alpha   90.00
_cell.angle_beta   90.00
_cell.angle_gamma   90.00
#
_symmetry.space_group_name_H-M   'P 1'
#
loop_
_entity.id
_entity.type
_entity.pdbx_description
1 polymer ?
#
loop_
_entity_poly.entity_id
_entity_poly.type
_entity_poly.pdbx_seq_one_letter_code
_entity_poly.pdbx_strand_id
1 'polypeptide(L)'
;SAGLQARPIGIDEQGMDVGQLMHATGGGRGVYITPSHHYPLGYSLSLERRLALLQWAQRRRAWIIEDDYDAEFNYDRQTKAALQGLDSGGRTLYIGTFSKTLFPGLRIGFMIAPPQLVRPLVAARQFQDGYTSALAQMTLFHCLHEGG
;
A
#
# COMPACT_ATOMS: atom_id res chain seq x y z
N SER A 1 6.05 20.55 4.51
CA SER A 1 6.28 19.52 3.49
C SER A 1 7.57 18.78 3.81
N ALA A 2 7.65 17.46 3.62
CA ALA A 2 8.81 16.65 4.02
C ALA A 2 10.05 16.75 3.09
N GLY A 3 10.11 17.77 2.23
CA GLY A 3 11.20 17.95 1.25
C GLY A 3 11.25 16.92 0.11
N LEU A 4 10.23 16.06 -0.02
CA LEU A 4 10.17 15.03 -1.06
C LEU A 4 9.77 15.63 -2.41
N GLN A 5 10.47 15.25 -3.48
CA GLN A 5 10.11 15.57 -4.86
C GLN A 5 9.48 14.34 -5.52
N ALA A 6 8.18 14.41 -5.81
CA ALA A 6 7.49 13.37 -6.56
C ALA A 6 7.87 13.45 -8.04
N ARG A 7 8.20 12.31 -8.65
CA ARG A 7 8.45 12.20 -10.08
C ARG A 7 7.42 11.24 -10.67
N PRO A 8 6.60 11.69 -11.65
CA PRO A 8 5.62 10.83 -12.26
C PRO A 8 6.31 9.73 -13.07
N ILE A 9 5.69 8.56 -13.09
CA ILE A 9 6.07 7.42 -13.93
C ILE A 9 4.88 7.12 -14.84
N GLY A 10 5.16 6.80 -16.11
CA GLY A 10 4.14 6.45 -17.09
C GLY A 10 3.33 5.21 -16.70
N ILE A 11 2.13 5.12 -17.25
CA ILE A 11 1.19 4.03 -17.01
C ILE A 11 0.63 3.59 -18.35
N ASP A 12 0.53 2.29 -18.54
CA ASP A 12 -0.13 1.68 -19.68
C ASP A 12 -1.14 0.63 -19.21
N GLU A 13 -1.65 -0.17 -20.14
CA GLU A 13 -2.67 -1.20 -19.89
C GLU A 13 -2.24 -2.27 -18.87
N GLN A 14 -0.94 -2.41 -18.60
CA GLN A 14 -0.39 -3.30 -17.59
C GLN A 14 -0.05 -2.57 -16.27
N GLY A 15 -0.52 -1.34 -16.09
CA GLY A 15 -0.26 -0.50 -14.93
C GLY A 15 1.01 0.34 -15.08
N MET A 16 1.66 0.65 -13.95
CA MET A 16 2.87 1.48 -13.92
C MET A 16 4.02 0.88 -14.74
N ASP A 17 4.70 1.71 -15.53
CA ASP A 17 5.90 1.35 -16.28
C ASP A 17 7.11 1.23 -15.33
N VAL A 18 7.36 0.02 -14.86
CA VAL A 18 8.50 -0.28 -13.99
C VAL A 18 9.83 -0.04 -14.73
N GLY A 19 9.86 -0.16 -16.06
CA GLY A 19 11.04 0.12 -16.87
C GLY A 19 11.48 1.58 -16.75
N GLN A 20 10.55 2.53 -16.83
CA GLN A 20 10.84 3.95 -16.57
C GLN A 20 11.42 4.17 -15.16
N LEU A 21 10.86 3.50 -14.15
CA LEU A 21 11.38 3.55 -12.78
C LEU A 21 12.82 2.97 -12.68
N MET A 22 13.15 1.97 -13.50
CA MET A 22 14.50 1.39 -13.52
C MET A 22 15.53 2.34 -14.14
N HIS A 23 15.13 3.15 -15.12
CA HIS A 23 16.01 4.08 -15.84
C HIS A 23 16.02 5.49 -15.25
N ALA A 24 15.14 5.80 -14.29
CA ALA A 24 15.08 7.09 -13.64
C ALA A 24 16.43 7.45 -12.96
N THR A 25 17.05 8.55 -13.44
CA THR A 25 18.30 9.10 -12.90
C THR A 25 17.98 10.05 -11.75
N GLY A 26 18.49 9.81 -10.53
CA GLY A 26 18.26 10.73 -9.39
C GLY A 26 17.95 10.07 -8.04
N GLY A 27 18.16 8.76 -7.88
CA GLY A 27 18.19 8.14 -6.55
C GLY A 27 16.84 8.12 -5.80
N GLY A 28 15.74 7.82 -6.51
CA GLY A 28 14.43 7.64 -5.87
C GLY A 28 14.49 6.62 -4.73
N ARG A 29 14.06 7.02 -3.52
CA ARG A 29 14.09 6.17 -2.31
C ARG A 29 12.79 5.42 -2.05
N GLY A 30 11.81 5.58 -2.93
CA GLY A 30 10.59 4.80 -2.90
C GLY A 30 9.63 5.13 -4.03
N VAL A 31 8.53 4.38 -4.06
CA VAL A 31 7.43 4.49 -5.01
C VAL A 31 6.11 4.38 -4.26
N TYR A 32 5.11 5.13 -4.69
CA TYR A 32 3.73 5.02 -4.22
C TYR A 32 2.88 4.49 -5.38
N ILE A 33 2.05 3.48 -5.14
CA ILE A 33 1.29 2.80 -6.19
C ILE A 33 -0.05 2.26 -5.68
N THR A 34 -1.04 2.24 -6.58
CA THR A 34 -2.36 1.62 -6.44
C THR A 34 -2.45 0.43 -7.40
N PRO A 35 -1.90 -0.76 -7.05
CA PRO A 35 -1.56 -1.78 -8.05
C PRO A 35 -2.74 -2.63 -8.52
N SER A 36 -3.87 -2.62 -7.82
CA SER A 36 -5.08 -3.36 -8.24
C SER A 36 -5.98 -2.55 -9.15
N HIS A 37 -6.16 -1.25 -8.88
CA HIS A 37 -6.83 -0.32 -9.77
C HIS A 37 -6.14 1.04 -9.70
N HIS A 38 -5.32 1.35 -10.70
CA HIS A 38 -4.63 2.62 -10.71
C HIS A 38 -5.63 3.77 -10.81
N TYR A 39 -5.72 4.63 -9.81
CA TYR A 39 -6.57 5.82 -9.91
C TYR A 39 -5.87 6.93 -10.72
N PRO A 40 -6.47 7.53 -11.76
CA PRO A 40 -7.86 7.39 -12.23
C PRO A 40 -8.06 6.44 -13.43
N LEU A 41 -6.99 5.81 -13.93
CA LEU A 41 -6.98 5.08 -15.21
C LEU A 41 -7.58 3.65 -15.15
N GLY A 42 -7.77 3.08 -13.97
CA GLY A 42 -8.39 1.77 -13.74
C GLY A 42 -7.50 0.55 -14.03
N TYR A 43 -6.30 0.71 -14.61
CA TYR A 43 -5.41 -0.42 -14.95
C TYR A 43 -4.81 -1.08 -13.71
N SER A 44 -4.69 -2.41 -13.73
CA SER A 44 -3.99 -3.18 -12.70
C SER A 44 -2.53 -3.45 -13.10
N LEU A 45 -1.64 -3.47 -12.11
CA LEU A 45 -0.27 -3.91 -12.30
C LEU A 45 -0.21 -5.42 -12.58
N SER A 46 0.36 -5.81 -13.71
CA SER A 46 0.56 -7.22 -14.09
C SER A 46 1.48 -7.95 -13.10
N LEU A 47 1.39 -9.29 -13.01
CA LEU A 47 2.25 -10.09 -12.12
C LEU A 47 3.73 -9.90 -12.45
N GLU A 48 4.08 -9.87 -13.73
CA GLU A 48 5.45 -9.62 -14.19
C GLU A 48 5.98 -8.28 -13.65
N ARG A 49 5.18 -7.21 -13.74
CA ARG A 49 5.54 -5.89 -13.23
C ARG A 49 5.59 -5.84 -11.71
N ARG A 50 4.72 -6.57 -11.02
CA ARG A 50 4.80 -6.73 -9.56
C ARG A 50 6.14 -7.31 -9.14
N LEU A 51 6.55 -8.42 -9.75
CA LEU A 51 7.85 -9.05 -9.48
C LEU A 51 9.03 -8.13 -9.85
N ALA A 52 8.97 -7.47 -11.01
CA ALA A 52 10.00 -6.52 -11.43
C ALA A 52 10.13 -5.34 -10.45
N LEU A 53 9.02 -4.84 -9.92
CA LEU A 53 8.99 -3.75 -8.94
C LEU A 53 9.60 -4.16 -7.60
N LEU A 54 9.27 -5.36 -7.12
CA LEU A 54 9.86 -5.93 -5.89
C LEU A 54 11.37 -6.10 -6.03
N GLN A 55 11.83 -6.65 -7.14
CA GLN A 55 13.26 -6.78 -7.42
C GLN A 55 13.96 -5.42 -7.50
N TRP A 56 13.33 -4.43 -8.14
CA TRP A 56 13.82 -3.06 -8.18
C TRP A 56 13.99 -2.48 -6.77
N ALA A 57 12.98 -2.64 -5.91
CA ALA A 57 12.99 -2.12 -4.54
C ALA A 57 14.09 -2.78 -3.71
N GLN A 58 14.25 -4.10 -3.84
CA GLN A 58 15.33 -4.83 -3.19
C GLN A 58 16.72 -4.35 -3.63
N ARG A 59 16.96 -4.25 -4.95
CA ARG A 59 18.26 -3.81 -5.51
C ARG A 59 18.61 -2.39 -5.08
N ARG A 60 17.63 -1.47 -5.07
CA ARG A 60 17.84 -0.06 -4.70
C ARG A 60 17.71 0.24 -3.21
N ARG A 61 17.34 -0.76 -2.40
CA ARG A 61 16.92 -0.55 -0.99
C ARG A 61 15.84 0.53 -0.88
N ALA A 62 14.95 0.59 -1.87
CA ALA A 62 13.85 1.54 -1.95
C ALA A 62 12.59 0.97 -1.29
N TRP A 63 11.69 1.85 -0.86
CA TRP A 63 10.41 1.46 -0.26
C TRP A 63 9.28 1.47 -1.30
N ILE A 64 8.37 0.51 -1.20
CA ILE A 64 7.11 0.51 -1.94
C ILE A 64 6.01 0.86 -0.95
N ILE A 65 5.20 1.87 -1.28
CA ILE A 65 3.96 2.19 -0.58
C ILE A 65 2.83 1.73 -1.49
N GLU A 66 2.24 0.61 -1.14
CA GLU A 66 1.08 0.03 -1.81
C GLU A 66 -0.18 0.58 -1.12
N ASP A 67 -0.96 1.38 -1.82
CA ASP A 67 -2.26 1.88 -1.37
C ASP A 67 -3.34 1.13 -2.15
N ASP A 68 -3.82 0.04 -1.56
CA ASP A 68 -4.77 -0.85 -2.22
C ASP A 68 -6.04 -0.98 -1.38
N TYR A 69 -7.02 -0.17 -1.75
CA TYR A 69 -8.30 -0.03 -1.06
C TYR A 69 -9.37 -1.03 -1.57
N ASP A 70 -9.06 -1.86 -2.58
CA ASP A 70 -10.04 -2.71 -3.28
C ASP A 70 -9.79 -4.22 -3.17
N ALA A 71 -8.70 -4.63 -2.51
CA ALA A 71 -8.37 -6.06 -2.36
C ALA A 71 -9.48 -6.88 -1.67
N GLU A 72 -10.33 -6.25 -0.84
CA GLU A 72 -11.37 -6.91 -0.06
C GLU A 72 -12.70 -7.17 -0.83
N PHE A 73 -12.88 -6.67 -2.06
CA PHE A 73 -14.15 -6.85 -2.82
C PHE A 73 -14.19 -8.07 -3.75
N ASN A 74 -13.19 -8.95 -3.74
CA ASN A 74 -13.09 -10.04 -4.71
C ASN A 74 -13.40 -11.39 -4.07
N TYR A 75 -14.70 -11.65 -3.82
CA TYR A 75 -15.20 -12.97 -3.40
C TYR A 75 -15.14 -14.03 -4.52
N ASP A 76 -14.91 -13.63 -5.79
CA ASP A 76 -15.15 -14.50 -6.95
C ASP A 76 -14.05 -14.51 -8.03
N ARG A 77 -12.92 -13.83 -7.82
CA ARG A 77 -11.82 -13.77 -8.80
C ARG A 77 -10.47 -13.90 -8.13
N GLN A 78 -9.70 -14.89 -8.58
CA GLN A 78 -8.32 -15.21 -8.18
C GLN A 78 -7.59 -13.98 -7.64
N THR A 79 -7.24 -14.04 -6.36
CA THR A 79 -6.49 -13.02 -5.65
C THR A 79 -5.23 -12.70 -6.45
N LYS A 80 -5.18 -11.54 -7.12
CA LYS A 80 -3.90 -11.00 -7.58
C LYS A 80 -3.15 -10.66 -6.30
N ALA A 81 -2.16 -11.50 -5.95
CA ALA A 81 -1.43 -11.34 -4.70
C ALA A 81 -0.92 -9.89 -4.57
N ALA A 82 -1.29 -9.25 -3.45
CA ALA A 82 -0.78 -7.93 -3.07
C ALA A 82 0.76 -7.93 -3.16
N LEU A 83 1.38 -6.78 -3.46
CA LEU A 83 2.84 -6.70 -3.49
C LEU A 83 3.41 -7.14 -2.15
N GLN A 84 2.77 -6.77 -1.05
CA GLN A 84 3.13 -7.20 0.30
C GLN A 84 3.13 -8.74 0.46
N GLY A 85 2.20 -9.46 -0.16
CA GLY A 85 2.14 -10.93 -0.09
C GLY A 85 3.23 -11.62 -0.92
N LEU A 86 3.80 -10.93 -1.90
CA LEU A 86 4.88 -11.41 -2.76
C LEU A 86 6.28 -10.95 -2.28
N ASP A 87 6.33 -10.00 -1.34
CA ASP A 87 7.56 -9.33 -0.93
C ASP A 87 8.34 -10.11 0.13
N SER A 88 9.33 -10.88 -0.31
CA SER A 88 10.30 -11.52 0.58
C SER A 88 11.39 -10.57 1.08
N GLY A 89 11.53 -9.38 0.51
CA GLY A 89 12.56 -8.40 0.84
C GLY A 89 12.19 -7.43 1.96
N GLY A 90 10.93 -7.44 2.41
CA GLY A 90 10.42 -6.58 3.48
C GLY A 90 10.56 -5.09 3.15
N ARG A 91 10.26 -4.71 1.89
CA ARG A 91 10.34 -3.35 1.34
C ARG A 91 8.98 -2.72 1.03
N THR A 92 7.88 -3.43 1.27
CA THR A 92 6.53 -2.98 0.97
C THR A 92 5.77 -2.60 2.23
N LEU A 93 5.21 -1.39 2.23
CA LEU A 93 4.23 -0.91 3.18
C LEU A 93 2.86 -0.97 2.48
N TYR A 94 1.96 -1.79 3.00
CA TYR A 94 0.61 -1.91 2.48
C TYR A 94 -0.33 -1.04 3.30
N ILE A 95 -1.14 -0.22 2.64
CA ILE A 95 -2.14 0.67 3.21
C ILE A 95 -3.51 0.21 2.72
N GLY A 96 -4.41 0.00 3.67
CA GLY A 96 -5.79 -0.40 3.40
C GLY A 96 -6.79 0.38 4.26
N THR A 97 -8.08 0.15 4.04
CA THR A 97 -9.17 0.81 4.79
C THR A 97 -10.32 -0.14 5.07
N PHE A 98 -10.79 -0.17 6.32
CA PHE A 98 -11.99 -0.90 6.72
C PHE A 98 -13.29 -0.18 6.35
N SER A 99 -13.18 1.05 5.81
CA SER A 99 -14.34 1.91 5.55
C SER A 99 -15.25 1.36 4.44
N LYS A 100 -14.80 0.38 3.64
CA LYS A 100 -15.63 -0.20 2.59
C LYS A 100 -16.30 -1.53 2.97
N THR A 101 -15.72 -2.29 3.91
CA THR A 101 -16.13 -3.68 4.20
C THR A 101 -17.01 -3.79 5.44
N LEU A 102 -16.81 -2.91 6.43
CA LEU A 102 -17.51 -3.03 7.72
C LEU A 102 -18.48 -1.87 7.98
N PHE A 103 -18.05 -0.61 7.87
CA PHE A 103 -18.93 0.57 7.99
C PHE A 103 -18.34 1.82 7.30
N PRO A 104 -19.04 2.45 6.33
CA PRO A 104 -18.61 3.69 5.65
C PRO A 104 -18.27 4.86 6.60
N GLY A 105 -18.89 4.90 7.78
CA GLY A 105 -18.67 5.94 8.78
C GLY A 105 -17.43 5.76 9.68
N LEU A 106 -16.77 4.60 9.65
CA LEU A 106 -15.76 4.25 10.66
C LEU A 106 -14.42 4.98 10.46
N ARG A 107 -14.09 5.37 9.21
CA ARG A 107 -12.87 6.11 8.85
C ARG A 107 -11.57 5.48 9.40
N ILE A 108 -11.53 4.15 9.52
CA ILE A 108 -10.35 3.42 9.99
C ILE A 108 -9.56 2.92 8.78
N GLY A 109 -8.35 3.48 8.62
CA GLY A 109 -7.29 2.91 7.79
C GLY A 109 -6.36 2.03 8.61
N PHE A 110 -5.74 1.04 7.97
CA PHE A 110 -4.68 0.22 8.56
C PHE A 110 -3.44 0.22 7.66
N MET A 111 -2.31 -0.16 8.24
CA MET A 111 -1.05 -0.31 7.52
C MET A 111 -0.36 -1.59 7.96
N ILE A 112 0.04 -2.42 7.00
CA ILE A 112 0.96 -3.54 7.22
C ILE A 112 2.34 -3.04 6.85
N ALA A 113 3.22 -2.92 7.84
CA ALA A 113 4.57 -2.41 7.68
C ALA A 113 5.60 -3.46 8.11
N PRO A 114 6.80 -3.47 7.52
CA PRO A 114 7.92 -4.27 7.99
C PRO A 114 8.22 -3.99 9.47
N PRO A 115 8.59 -5.00 10.30
CA PRO A 115 8.73 -4.85 11.75
C PRO A 115 9.65 -3.68 12.17
N GLN A 116 10.72 -3.44 11.41
CA GLN A 116 11.66 -2.35 11.66
C GLN A 116 11.06 -0.94 11.50
N LEU A 117 9.94 -0.81 10.78
CA LEU A 117 9.25 0.46 10.57
C LEU A 117 8.10 0.69 11.55
N VAL A 118 7.64 -0.33 12.27
CA VAL A 118 6.48 -0.20 13.18
C VAL A 118 6.72 0.86 14.25
N ARG A 119 7.83 0.77 15.00
CA ARG A 119 8.18 1.75 16.04
C ARG A 119 8.28 3.19 15.52
N PRO A 120 9.06 3.49 14.46
CA PRO A 120 9.16 4.87 13.96
C PRO A 120 7.83 5.39 13.38
N LEU A 121 7.01 4.55 12.75
CA LEU A 121 5.70 4.95 12.25
C LEU A 121 4.71 5.27 13.37
N VAL A 122 4.70 4.46 14.44
CA VAL A 122 3.88 4.74 15.64
C VAL A 122 4.30 6.05 16.28
N ALA A 123 5.61 6.29 16.45
CA ALA A 123 6.11 7.55 16.97
C ALA A 123 5.70 8.74 16.09
N ALA A 124 5.87 8.64 14.77
CA ALA A 124 5.44 9.68 13.83
C ALA A 124 3.93 9.98 13.92
N ARG A 125 3.09 8.95 14.08
CA ARG A 125 1.63 9.11 14.23
C ARG A 125 1.25 9.82 15.53
N GLN A 126 1.93 9.50 16.63
CA GLN A 126 1.73 10.18 17.92
C GLN A 126 2.03 11.67 17.83
N PHE A 127 3.03 12.06 17.05
CA PHE A 127 3.37 13.47 16.83
C PHE A 127 2.41 14.22 15.88
N GLN A 128 1.75 13.53 14.94
CA GLN A 128 0.88 14.16 13.93
C GLN A 128 -0.59 14.26 14.36
N ASP A 129 -1.20 13.15 14.77
CA ASP A 129 -2.67 13.06 14.92
C ASP A 129 -3.11 12.47 16.27
N GLY A 130 -2.19 12.17 17.18
CA GLY A 130 -2.50 11.45 18.43
C GLY A 130 -2.93 10.00 18.17
N TYR A 131 -4.14 9.62 18.60
CA TYR A 131 -4.67 8.25 18.48
C TYR A 131 -5.95 8.21 17.63
N THR A 132 -6.15 7.13 16.85
CA THR A 132 -7.44 6.84 16.23
C THR A 132 -8.49 6.63 17.33
N SER A 133 -9.71 7.16 17.14
CA SER A 133 -10.82 7.04 18.09
C SER A 133 -10.94 5.63 18.70
N ALA A 134 -10.81 5.53 20.03
CA ALA A 134 -10.91 4.27 20.76
C ALA A 134 -12.27 3.59 20.57
N LEU A 135 -13.35 4.38 20.44
CA LEU A 135 -14.68 3.86 20.17
C LEU A 135 -14.75 3.15 18.82
N ALA A 136 -14.17 3.75 17.78
CA ALA A 136 -14.12 3.15 16.45
C ALA A 136 -13.27 1.86 16.43
N GLN A 137 -12.13 1.85 17.16
CA GLN A 137 -11.30 0.65 17.31
C GLN A 137 -12.03 -0.48 18.05
N MET A 138 -12.81 -0.16 19.10
CA MET A 138 -13.60 -1.15 19.83
C MET A 138 -14.74 -1.72 18.97
N THR A 139 -15.43 -0.88 18.19
CA THR A 139 -16.45 -1.35 17.24
C THR A 139 -15.85 -2.29 16.19
N LEU A 140 -14.67 -1.97 15.66
CA LEU A 140 -13.94 -2.85 14.74
C LEU A 140 -13.54 -4.17 15.43
N PHE A 141 -13.02 -4.11 16.66
CA PHE A 141 -12.64 -5.29 17.42
C PHE A 141 -13.83 -6.24 17.62
N HIS A 142 -14.98 -5.72 18.07
CA HIS A 142 -16.20 -6.53 18.22
C HIS A 142 -16.64 -7.14 16.89
N CYS A 143 -16.63 -6.38 15.79
CA CYS A 143 -17.08 -6.87 14.49
C CYS A 143 -16.16 -7.97 13.93
N LEU A 144 -14.85 -7.88 14.14
CA LEU A 144 -13.89 -8.92 13.75
C LEU A 144 -13.91 -10.15 14.66
N HIS A 145 -14.34 -10.02 15.92
CA HIS A 145 -14.31 -11.09 16.91
C HIS A 145 -15.64 -11.85 17.02
N GLU A 146 -16.77 -11.18 16.78
CA GLU A 146 -18.11 -11.79 16.85
C GLU A 146 -18.56 -12.45 15.55
N GLY A 147 -17.83 -12.24 14.45
CA GLY A 147 -18.10 -12.84 13.15
C GLY A 147 -19.32 -12.22 12.47
N GLY A 148 -19.08 -11.44 11.42
CA GLY A 148 -20.13 -11.04 10.46
C GLY A 148 -20.58 -12.20 9.59
#